data_AF-A0A7U4TIC0-F1
#
_entry.id   AF-A0A7U4TIC0-F1
#
_cell.length_a   1.000
_cell.length_b   1.000
_cell.length_c   1.000
_cell.angle_alpha   90.00
_cell.angle_beta   90.00
_cell.angle_gamma   90.00
#
_symmetry.space_group_name_H-M   'P 1'
#
loop_
_entity.id
_entity.type
_entity.pdbx_description
1 polymer ?
#
loop_
_entity_poly.entity_id
_entity_poly.type
_entity_poly.pdbx_seq_one_letter_code
_entity_poly.pdbx_strand_id
1 'polypeptide(L)'
;MQAKIGLLLAAVLASGSTFAADAYKVSTSVFKDGELIASPVMLVNAEEMASIAVDTDFEYNLTVKPSNEHTAKVVTALKVGDDVTEHETTVVYDKEATVDNGNDKLTLLVRKITN
;
A
#
# COMPACT_ATOMS: atom_id res chain seq x y z
N MET A 1 -30.14 -43.30 43.56
CA MET A 1 -29.23 -43.45 42.40
C MET A 1 -29.16 -42.09 41.72
N GLN A 2 -28.03 -41.38 41.83
CA GLN A 2 -27.89 -40.00 41.31
C GLN A 2 -27.08 -40.04 40.01
N ALA A 3 -27.65 -39.56 38.91
CA ALA A 3 -26.92 -39.36 37.66
C ALA A 3 -26.76 -37.85 37.45
N LYS A 4 -25.54 -37.35 37.68
CA LYS A 4 -25.13 -35.98 37.31
C LYS A 4 -24.86 -35.97 35.81
N ILE A 5 -25.70 -35.27 35.05
CA ILE A 5 -25.47 -35.02 33.62
C ILE A 5 -24.60 -33.77 33.52
N GLY A 6 -23.30 -33.96 33.29
CA GLY A 6 -22.37 -32.89 32.97
C GLY A 6 -22.54 -32.49 31.50
N LEU A 7 -22.96 -31.25 31.26
CA LEU A 7 -23.07 -30.68 29.93
C LEU A 7 -21.68 -30.19 29.48
N LEU A 8 -21.01 -30.96 28.61
CA LEU A 8 -19.77 -30.56 27.96
C LEU A 8 -20.06 -29.49 26.90
N LEU A 9 -19.69 -28.24 27.20
CA LEU A 9 -19.62 -27.14 26.22
C LEU A 9 -18.39 -27.36 25.34
N ALA A 10 -18.60 -27.91 24.14
CA ALA A 10 -17.55 -27.97 23.12
C ALA A 10 -17.44 -26.60 22.44
N ALA A 11 -16.52 -25.75 22.91
CA ALA A 11 -16.11 -24.56 22.18
C ALA A 11 -15.30 -24.98 20.95
N VAL A 12 -15.92 -24.94 19.77
CA VAL A 12 -15.19 -25.05 18.51
C VAL A 12 -14.41 -23.75 18.33
N LEU A 13 -13.13 -23.78 18.68
CA LEU A 13 -12.17 -22.78 18.26
C LEU A 13 -12.00 -22.94 16.75
N ALA A 14 -12.78 -22.18 15.98
CA ALA A 14 -12.53 -22.01 14.56
C ALA A 14 -11.20 -21.25 14.43
N SER A 15 -10.11 -21.99 14.28
CA SER A 15 -8.80 -21.45 13.92
C SER A 15 -8.90 -20.90 12.49
N GLY A 16 -9.41 -19.68 12.35
CA GLY A 16 -9.30 -18.94 11.10
C GLY A 16 -7.83 -18.70 10.83
N SER A 17 -7.30 -19.29 9.76
CA SER A 17 -5.98 -18.95 9.25
C SER A 17 -6.01 -17.47 8.89
N THR A 18 -5.37 -16.62 9.71
CA THR A 18 -5.10 -15.25 9.32
C THR A 18 -4.02 -15.33 8.25
N PHE A 19 -4.40 -15.33 6.97
CA PHE A 19 -3.43 -15.07 5.92
C PHE A 19 -2.88 -13.66 6.17
N ALA A 20 -1.57 -13.56 6.43
CA ALA A 20 -0.93 -12.27 6.45
C ALA A 20 -1.12 -11.65 5.06
N ALA A 21 -1.76 -10.48 4.99
CA ALA A 21 -1.85 -9.75 3.74
C ALA A 21 -0.43 -9.51 3.22
N ASP A 22 -0.23 -9.66 1.91
CA ASP A 22 1.08 -9.39 1.31
C ASP A 22 1.52 -7.97 1.69
N ALA A 23 2.81 -7.81 2.02
CA ALA A 23 3.38 -6.51 2.34
C ALA A 23 4.40 -6.12 1.28
N TYR A 24 4.43 -4.82 0.98
CA TYR A 24 5.27 -4.25 -0.06
C TYR A 24 6.15 -3.16 0.54
N LYS A 25 7.41 -3.15 0.11
CA LYS A 25 8.29 -1.99 0.31
C LYS A 25 8.10 -1.09 -0.90
N VAL A 26 7.57 0.10 -0.67
CA VAL A 26 7.38 1.11 -1.71
C VAL A 26 8.36 2.23 -1.45
N SER A 27 9.30 2.41 -2.38
CA SER A 27 10.18 3.57 -2.41
C SER A 27 9.59 4.56 -3.40
N THR A 28 9.52 5.84 -3.03
CA THR A 28 9.11 6.90 -3.95
C THR A 28 10.18 7.98 -4.04
N SER A 29 10.16 8.74 -5.13
CA SER A 29 10.85 10.02 -5.23
C SER A 29 9.86 11.08 -5.69
N VAL A 30 9.82 12.18 -4.94
CA VAL A 30 8.85 13.25 -5.09
C VAL A 30 9.53 14.44 -5.72
N PHE A 31 9.06 14.85 -6.88
CA PHE A 31 9.57 15.99 -7.62
C PHE A 31 8.53 17.10 -7.61
N LYS A 32 8.96 18.31 -7.27
CA LYS A 32 8.16 19.54 -7.37
C LYS A 32 8.92 20.53 -8.24
N ASP A 33 8.25 21.07 -9.26
CA ASP A 33 8.90 21.94 -10.26
C ASP A 33 10.19 21.33 -10.88
N GLY A 34 10.21 20.00 -11.05
CA GLY A 34 11.35 19.26 -11.57
C GLY A 34 12.51 19.04 -10.59
N GLU A 35 12.45 19.56 -9.36
CA GLU A 35 13.44 19.33 -8.30
C GLU A 35 13.00 18.20 -7.38
N LEU A 36 13.93 17.32 -7.02
CA LEU A 36 13.68 16.26 -6.04
C LEU A 36 13.59 16.85 -4.63
N ILE A 37 12.40 16.79 -4.02
CA ILE A 37 12.15 17.36 -2.68
C ILE A 37 12.14 16.28 -1.57
N ALA A 38 11.82 15.03 -1.90
CA ALA A 38 11.83 13.93 -0.94
C ALA A 38 11.96 12.55 -1.60
N SER A 39 12.47 11.56 -0.84
CA SER A 39 12.55 10.16 -1.26
C SER A 39 12.12 9.19 -0.16
N PRO A 40 10.85 9.21 0.27
CA PRO A 40 10.38 8.39 1.37
C PRO A 40 10.28 6.92 0.97
N VAL A 41 10.32 6.06 1.99
CA VAL A 41 10.23 4.61 1.84
C VAL A 41 9.25 4.10 2.89
N MET A 42 8.27 3.32 2.45
CA MET A 42 7.16 2.88 3.29
C MET A 42 6.88 1.38 3.13
N LEU A 43 6.35 0.80 4.19
CA LEU A 43 5.77 -0.55 4.18
C LEU A 43 4.27 -0.40 3.97
N VAL A 44 3.73 -1.09 2.98
CA VAL A 44 2.33 -0.98 2.56
C VAL A 44 1.75 -2.37 2.47
N ASN A 45 0.69 -2.63 3.23
CA ASN A 45 -0.04 -3.88 3.12
C ASN A 45 -0.89 -3.86 1.84
N ALA A 46 -1.07 -5.02 1.22
CA ALA A 46 -1.91 -5.19 0.05
C ALA A 46 -3.31 -4.62 0.32
N GLU A 47 -3.81 -3.85 -0.64
CA GLU A 47 -5.16 -3.26 -0.63
C GLU A 47 -5.43 -2.26 0.51
N GLU A 48 -4.45 -1.98 1.38
CA GLU A 48 -4.55 -0.93 2.39
C GLU A 48 -3.98 0.39 1.86
N MET A 49 -4.63 1.49 2.23
CA MET A 49 -4.15 2.83 1.92
C MET A 49 -3.05 3.22 2.89
N ALA A 50 -1.96 3.76 2.34
CA ALA A 50 -0.93 4.39 3.11
C ALA A 50 -0.74 5.84 2.64
N SER A 51 -0.53 6.74 3.60
CA SER A 51 -0.51 8.19 3.38
C SER A 51 0.85 8.77 3.75
N ILE A 52 1.35 9.70 2.94
CA ILE A 52 2.56 10.45 3.20
C ILE A 52 2.28 11.94 3.01
N ALA A 53 2.62 12.74 4.02
CA ALA A 53 2.75 14.18 3.90
C ALA A 53 4.25 14.49 3.82
N VAL A 54 4.69 15.06 2.70
CA VAL A 54 6.08 15.47 2.47
C VAL A 54 6.32 16.84 3.11
N ASP A 55 5.41 17.78 2.85
CA ASP A 55 5.33 19.09 3.47
C ASP A 55 3.86 19.53 3.59
N THR A 56 3.60 20.83 3.81
CA THR A 56 2.24 21.38 3.93
C THR A 56 1.44 21.37 2.62
N ASP A 57 2.15 21.34 1.50
CA ASP A 57 1.59 21.55 0.18
C ASP A 57 1.71 20.29 -0.68
N PHE A 58 2.37 19.24 -0.21
CA PHE A 58 2.55 18.00 -0.97
C PHE A 58 2.25 16.78 -0.11
N GLU A 59 1.13 16.14 -0.42
CA GLU A 59 0.67 14.92 0.21
C GLU A 59 0.32 13.88 -0.85
N TYR A 60 0.47 12.60 -0.53
CA TYR A 60 -0.07 11.56 -1.39
C TYR A 60 -0.52 10.33 -0.62
N ASN A 61 -1.58 9.73 -1.14
CA ASN A 61 -2.05 8.40 -0.74
C ASN A 61 -1.62 7.40 -1.79
N LEU A 62 -1.31 6.18 -1.33
CA LEU A 62 -0.94 5.06 -2.19
C LEU A 62 -1.58 3.78 -1.68
N THR A 63 -2.15 3.01 -2.60
CA THR A 63 -2.63 1.65 -2.37
C THR A 63 -2.01 0.72 -3.40
N VAL A 64 -1.39 -0.37 -2.94
CA VAL A 64 -0.85 -1.42 -3.81
C VAL A 64 -1.88 -2.55 -3.92
N LYS A 65 -2.35 -2.81 -5.13
CA LYS A 65 -3.30 -3.87 -5.46
C LYS A 65 -2.58 -4.93 -6.29
N PRO A 66 -2.27 -6.12 -5.73
CA PRO A 66 -1.58 -7.17 -6.47
C PRO A 66 -2.40 -7.56 -7.70
N SER A 67 -1.77 -7.69 -8.86
CA SER A 67 -2.46 -8.04 -10.12
C SER A 67 -2.11 -9.45 -10.58
N ASN A 68 -0.81 -9.78 -10.55
CA ASN A 68 -0.29 -11.13 -10.79
C ASN A 68 1.08 -11.29 -10.11
N GLU A 69 1.77 -12.39 -10.42
CA GLU A 69 3.08 -12.70 -9.84
C GLU A 69 4.18 -11.64 -10.08
N HIS A 70 4.03 -10.84 -11.14
CA HIS A 70 5.05 -9.89 -11.60
C HIS A 70 4.62 -8.43 -11.55
N THR A 71 3.32 -8.15 -11.43
CA THR A 71 2.79 -6.79 -11.46
C THR A 71 1.80 -6.49 -10.35
N ALA A 72 1.72 -5.21 -9.99
CA ALA A 72 0.68 -4.64 -9.16
C ALA A 72 0.04 -3.45 -9.88
N LYS A 73 -1.21 -3.16 -9.54
CA LYS A 73 -1.80 -1.85 -9.76
C LYS A 73 -1.48 -0.97 -8.55
N VAL A 74 -1.02 0.23 -8.81
CA VAL A 74 -0.79 1.25 -7.79
C VAL A 74 -1.81 2.36 -8.04
N VAL A 75 -2.67 2.57 -7.05
CA VAL A 75 -3.61 3.69 -7.03
C VAL A 75 -3.00 4.78 -6.18
N THR A 76 -2.84 5.96 -6.74
CA THR A 76 -2.27 7.13 -6.05
C THR A 76 -3.20 8.31 -6.15
N ALA A 77 -3.44 8.98 -5.02
CA ALA A 77 -4.04 10.31 -4.99
C ALA A 77 -2.95 11.29 -4.59
N LEU A 78 -2.59 12.20 -5.50
CA LEU A 78 -1.59 13.23 -5.30
C LEU A 78 -2.29 14.55 -4.98
N LYS A 79 -1.94 15.16 -3.85
CA LYS A 79 -2.41 16.48 -3.47
C LYS A 79 -1.25 17.46 -3.52
N VAL A 80 -1.36 18.49 -4.37
CA VAL A 80 -0.40 19.60 -4.48
C VAL A 80 -1.14 20.92 -4.24
N GLY A 81 -0.86 21.58 -3.13
CA GLY A 81 -1.66 22.70 -2.63
C GLY A 81 -3.11 22.26 -2.39
N ASP A 82 -4.05 22.89 -3.09
CA ASP A 82 -5.48 22.56 -3.03
C ASP A 82 -5.92 21.57 -4.14
N ASP A 83 -5.04 21.25 -5.10
CA ASP A 83 -5.36 20.39 -6.23
C ASP A 83 -5.13 18.93 -5.88
N VAL A 84 -6.11 18.07 -6.17
CA VAL A 84 -6.04 16.62 -5.97
C VAL A 84 -6.21 15.91 -7.30
N THR A 85 -5.26 15.03 -7.63
CA THR A 85 -5.26 14.23 -8.86
C THR A 85 -5.13 12.76 -8.52
N GLU A 86 -5.99 11.92 -9.11
CA GLU A 86 -5.93 10.47 -8.95
C GLU A 86 -5.30 9.79 -10.17
N HIS A 87 -4.45 8.80 -9.93
CA HIS A 87 -3.83 7.99 -10.96
C HIS A 87 -3.91 6.51 -10.59
N GLU A 88 -4.14 5.66 -11.60
CA GLU A 88 -3.95 4.22 -11.51
C GLU A 88 -2.86 3.81 -12.50
N THR A 89 -1.79 3.21 -12.00
CA THR A 89 -0.66 2.76 -12.83
C THR A 89 -0.39 1.28 -12.59
N THR A 90 -0.24 0.51 -13.66
CA THR A 90 0.26 -0.87 -13.55
C THR A 90 1.78 -0.83 -13.50
N VAL A 91 2.36 -1.39 -12.45
CA VAL A 91 3.82 -1.42 -12.21
C VAL A 91 4.33 -2.84 -12.27
N VAL A 92 5.54 -3.01 -12.80
CA VAL A 92 6.28 -4.27 -12.69
C VAL A 92 7.08 -4.22 -11.39
N TYR A 93 7.03 -5.28 -10.58
CA TYR A 93 7.84 -5.32 -9.36
C TYR A 93 9.33 -5.13 -9.69
N ASP A 94 10.05 -4.50 -8.76
CA ASP A 94 11.49 -4.21 -8.87
C ASP A 94 11.90 -3.31 -10.04
N LYS A 95 10.93 -2.69 -10.74
CA LYS A 95 11.15 -1.70 -11.78
C LYS A 95 10.52 -0.36 -11.40
N GLU A 96 11.24 0.72 -11.65
CA GLU A 96 10.72 2.07 -11.43
C GLU A 96 9.61 2.38 -12.43
N ALA A 97 8.57 3.05 -11.94
CA ALA A 97 7.50 3.65 -12.70
C ALA A 97 7.35 5.13 -12.34
N THR A 98 6.77 5.91 -13.24
CA THR A 98 6.51 7.34 -13.03
C THR A 98 5.02 7.61 -13.11
N VAL A 99 4.51 8.32 -12.11
CA VAL A 99 3.23 9.03 -12.16
C VAL A 99 3.56 10.48 -12.46
N ASP A 100 3.18 10.92 -13.66
CA ASP A 100 3.49 12.25 -14.18
C ASP A 100 2.27 13.17 -14.01
N ASN A 101 2.47 14.30 -13.33
CA ASN A 101 1.48 15.37 -13.17
C ASN A 101 2.04 16.71 -13.69
N GLY A 102 2.76 16.68 -14.81
CA GLY A 102 3.37 17.86 -15.42
C GLY A 102 4.71 18.22 -14.79
N ASN A 103 4.76 19.35 -14.08
CA ASN A 103 5.97 19.81 -13.39
C ASN A 103 6.24 19.02 -12.10
N ASP A 104 5.19 18.44 -11.53
CA ASP A 104 5.26 17.61 -10.34
C ASP A 104 5.19 16.14 -10.72
N LYS A 105 6.07 15.32 -10.13
CA LYS A 105 6.19 13.91 -10.47
C LYS A 105 6.37 13.06 -9.23
N LEU A 106 5.83 11.86 -9.29
CA LEU A 106 6.08 10.81 -8.31
C LEU A 106 6.69 9.61 -9.04
N THR A 107 7.95 9.30 -8.80
CA THR A 107 8.49 8.00 -9.19
C THR A 107 8.25 7.01 -8.06
N LEU A 108 8.05 5.75 -8.43
CA LEU A 108 7.71 4.70 -7.49
C LEU A 108 8.33 3.36 -7.90
N LEU A 109 8.86 2.67 -6.89
CA LEU A 109 9.45 1.36 -6.99
C LEU A 109 8.80 0.45 -5.95
N VAL A 110 8.04 -0.53 -6.42
CA VAL A 110 7.33 -1.49 -5.58
C VAL A 110 8.12 -2.78 -5.53
N ARG A 111 8.45 -3.23 -4.32
CA ARG A 111 9.11 -4.51 -4.07
C ARG A 111 8.26 -5.39 -3.16
N LYS A 112 8.09 -6.66 -3.55
CA LYS A 112 7.53 -7.68 -2.66
C LYS A 112 8.44 -7.86 -1.46
N ILE A 113 7.86 -7.97 -0.27
CA ILE A 113 8.60 -8.38 0.92
C ILE A 113 8.45 -9.89 1.02
N THR A 114 9.49 -10.61 0.62
CA THR A 114 9.57 -12.04 0.86
C THR A 114 9.87 -12.28 2.34
N ASN A 115 8.94 -12.95 3.03
CA ASN A 115 9.19 -13.54 4.34
C ASN A 115 10.07 -14.79 4.24
#